data_AF-A0A936MFE3-F1
#
_entry.id   AF-A0A936MFE3-F1
#
_cell.length_a   1.000
_cell.length_b   1.000
_cell.length_c   1.000
_cell.angle_alpha   90.00
_cell.angle_beta   90.00
_cell.angle_gamma   90.00
#
_symmetry.space_group_name_H-M   'P 1'
#
loop_
_entity.id
_entity.type
_entity.pdbx_description
1 polymer ?
#
loop_
_entity_poly.entity_id
_entity_poly.type
_entity_poly.pdbx_seq_one_letter_code
_entity_poly.pdbx_strand_id
1 'polypeptide(L)'
;MDNRESKIEDIGRALAKAIDQAWLETRESTFPEMVNAYRQIEVEYVRHAGNHEFFVLETRRRITEAILRQAHSTEQSFRACQDVWNELVGLGFTNLERQCTMTWFYADCCLLNEEPAAGLAVLEPLIVDIERQLEGMTHADTGWQQLHDELARLKQLNDEIRASIRD
;
A
#
# COMPACT_ATOMS: atom_id res chain seq x y z
N MET A 1 15.25 -24.78 13.18
CA MET A 1 14.57 -24.13 12.04
C MET A 1 14.41 -25.17 10.95
N ASP A 2 13.18 -25.36 10.48
CA ASP A 2 12.90 -26.25 9.35
C ASP A 2 13.51 -25.66 8.07
N ASN A 3 14.08 -26.51 7.21
CA ASN A 3 14.74 -26.12 5.97
C ASN A 3 13.77 -25.40 4.99
N ARG A 4 12.45 -25.59 5.18
CA ARG A 4 11.40 -24.89 4.42
C ARG A 4 11.18 -23.45 4.85
N GLU A 5 11.18 -23.16 6.16
CA GLU A 5 10.99 -21.80 6.67
C GLU A 5 12.16 -20.90 6.28
N SER A 6 13.40 -21.39 6.43
CA SER A 6 14.61 -20.68 5.99
C SER A 6 14.56 -20.31 4.50
N LYS A 7 14.04 -21.22 3.67
CA LYS A 7 13.90 -21.00 2.23
C LYS A 7 12.85 -19.95 1.88
N ILE A 8 11.73 -19.90 2.62
CA ILE A 8 10.68 -18.89 2.40
C ILE A 8 11.18 -17.49 2.80
N GLU A 9 11.92 -17.39 3.90
CA GLU A 9 12.55 -16.13 4.29
C GLU A 9 13.55 -15.61 3.24
N ASP A 10 14.36 -16.51 2.66
CA ASP A 10 15.27 -16.16 1.57
C ASP A 10 14.53 -15.64 0.34
N ILE A 11 13.43 -16.30 -0.04
CA ILE A 11 12.59 -15.84 -1.16
C ILE A 11 11.94 -14.49 -0.84
N GLY A 12 11.50 -14.26 0.39
CA GLY A 12 10.92 -12.98 0.82
C GLY A 12 11.91 -11.82 0.78
N ARG A 13 13.17 -12.07 1.16
CA ARG A 13 14.29 -11.10 1.02
C ARG A 13 14.62 -10.84 -0.44
N ALA A 14 14.68 -11.88 -1.26
CA ALA A 14 14.93 -11.75 -2.69
C ALA A 14 13.82 -10.94 -3.38
N LEU A 15 12.55 -11.18 -3.03
CA LEU A 15 11.42 -10.40 -3.53
C LEU A 15 11.55 -8.92 -3.18
N ALA A 16 11.91 -8.61 -1.93
CA ALA A 16 12.13 -7.22 -1.50
C ALA A 16 13.17 -6.52 -2.38
N LYS A 17 14.31 -7.18 -2.57
CA LYS A 17 15.38 -6.66 -3.41
C LYS A 17 14.96 -6.51 -4.88
N ALA A 18 14.17 -7.44 -5.41
CA ALA A 18 13.68 -7.36 -6.78
C ALA A 18 12.73 -6.16 -6.98
N ILE A 19 11.84 -5.91 -6.02
CA ILE A 19 10.95 -4.74 -6.04
C ILE A 19 11.76 -3.44 -5.99
N ASP A 20 12.75 -3.35 -5.11
CA ASP A 20 13.62 -2.18 -5.00
C ASP A 20 14.46 -1.97 -6.27
N GLN A 21 14.95 -3.05 -6.87
CA GLN A 21 15.71 -3.00 -8.11
C GLN A 21 14.84 -2.53 -9.28
N ALA A 22 13.62 -3.08 -9.43
CA ALA A 22 12.68 -2.63 -10.45
C ALA A 22 12.36 -1.14 -10.29
N TRP A 23 12.16 -0.68 -9.05
CA TRP A 23 11.94 0.75 -8.77
C TRP A 23 13.10 1.62 -9.30
N LEU A 24 14.36 1.19 -9.10
CA LEU A 24 15.54 1.89 -9.57
C LEU A 24 15.69 1.86 -11.11
N GLU A 25 15.40 0.71 -11.72
CA GLU A 25 15.56 0.51 -13.17
C GLU A 25 14.48 1.21 -13.98
N THR A 26 13.27 1.34 -13.44
CA THR A 26 12.13 1.90 -14.17
C THR A 26 11.89 3.38 -13.86
N ARG A 27 12.81 4.10 -13.21
CA ARG A 27 12.59 5.52 -12.78
C ARG A 27 12.25 6.47 -13.92
N GLU A 28 12.81 6.22 -15.11
CA GLU A 28 12.60 7.03 -16.31
C GLU A 28 11.61 6.38 -17.29
N SER A 29 11.04 5.22 -16.90
CA SER A 29 10.07 4.50 -17.72
C SER A 29 8.68 5.11 -17.63
N THR A 30 7.81 4.74 -18.57
CA THR A 30 6.39 5.05 -18.50
C THR A 30 5.68 4.18 -17.45
N PHE A 31 4.55 4.64 -16.92
CA PHE A 31 3.78 3.88 -15.93
C PHE A 31 3.40 2.45 -16.41
N PRO A 32 2.96 2.20 -17.66
CA PRO A 32 2.71 0.84 -18.13
C PRO A 32 3.97 -0.06 -18.14
N GLU A 33 5.14 0.50 -18.45
CA GLU A 33 6.40 -0.25 -18.40
C GLU A 33 6.78 -0.59 -16.95
N MET A 34 6.60 0.34 -16.02
CA MET A 34 6.77 0.09 -14.58
C MET A 34 5.85 -1.03 -14.10
N VAL A 35 4.55 -0.94 -14.41
CA VAL A 35 3.55 -1.98 -14.07
C VAL A 35 3.98 -3.33 -14.62
N ASN A 36 4.37 -3.38 -15.89
CA ASN A 36 4.83 -4.63 -16.50
C ASN A 36 6.05 -5.22 -15.78
N ALA A 37 7.04 -4.40 -15.38
CA ALA A 37 8.19 -4.87 -14.62
C ALA A 37 7.79 -5.50 -13.27
N TYR A 38 6.90 -4.84 -12.52
CA TYR A 38 6.39 -5.40 -11.26
C TYR A 38 5.58 -6.68 -11.46
N ARG A 39 4.75 -6.77 -12.50
CA ARG A 39 3.97 -7.98 -12.80
C ARG A 39 4.85 -9.15 -13.25
N GLN A 40 5.98 -8.89 -13.91
CA GLN A 40 6.96 -9.93 -14.21
C GLN A 40 7.59 -10.51 -12.93
N ILE A 41 7.92 -9.64 -11.97
CA ILE A 41 8.37 -10.06 -10.64
C ILE A 41 7.28 -10.89 -9.95
N GLU A 42 6.02 -10.44 -9.97
CA GLU A 42 4.91 -11.19 -9.39
C GLU A 42 4.84 -12.63 -9.93
N VAL A 43 4.84 -12.79 -11.26
CA VAL A 43 4.78 -14.10 -11.92
C VAL A 43 5.97 -14.98 -11.50
N GLU A 44 7.17 -14.42 -11.47
CA GLU A 44 8.37 -15.14 -11.07
C GLU A 44 8.28 -15.64 -9.63
N TYR A 45 7.92 -14.77 -8.69
CA TYR A 45 7.95 -15.08 -7.27
C TYR A 45 6.75 -15.90 -6.81
N VAL A 46 5.57 -15.72 -7.42
CA VAL A 46 4.43 -16.63 -7.24
C VAL A 46 4.77 -18.04 -7.70
N ARG A 47 5.50 -18.19 -8.82
CA ARG A 47 5.98 -19.50 -9.27
C ARG A 47 6.98 -20.11 -8.28
N HIS A 48 7.90 -19.31 -7.71
CA HIS A 48 8.85 -19.78 -6.70
C HIS A 48 8.19 -20.17 -5.37
N ALA A 49 7.08 -19.53 -5.03
CA ALA A 49 6.27 -19.84 -3.85
C ALA A 49 5.64 -21.25 -3.91
N GLY A 50 5.39 -21.75 -5.11
CA GLY A 50 4.65 -22.99 -5.33
C GLY A 50 3.28 -22.95 -4.64
N ASN A 51 3.02 -23.91 -3.76
CA ASN A 51 1.74 -24.02 -3.05
C ASN A 51 1.71 -23.27 -1.69
N HIS A 52 2.69 -22.42 -1.41
CA HIS A 52 2.71 -21.65 -0.17
C HIS A 52 1.74 -20.46 -0.26
N GLU A 53 0.45 -20.71 0.01
CA GLU A 53 -0.66 -19.76 -0.19
C GLU A 53 -0.41 -18.39 0.42
N PHE A 54 0.07 -18.33 1.66
CA PHE A 54 0.40 -17.06 2.32
C PHE A 54 1.46 -16.26 1.55
N PHE A 55 2.48 -16.93 0.99
CA PHE A 55 3.56 -16.25 0.29
C PHE A 55 3.12 -15.80 -1.09
N VAL A 56 2.27 -16.58 -1.76
CA VAL A 56 1.62 -16.17 -3.01
C VAL A 56 0.80 -14.91 -2.78
N LEU A 57 -0.04 -14.89 -1.73
CA LEU A 57 -0.86 -13.73 -1.40
C LEU A 57 -0.02 -12.51 -1.02
N GLU A 58 1.00 -12.70 -0.18
CA GLU A 58 1.91 -11.64 0.24
C GLU A 58 2.72 -11.06 -0.95
N THR A 59 3.14 -11.91 -1.88
CA THR A 59 3.81 -11.46 -3.12
C THR A 59 2.90 -10.54 -3.91
N ARG A 60 1.63 -10.94 -4.10
CA ARG A 60 0.64 -10.12 -4.80
C ARG A 60 0.43 -8.78 -4.12
N ARG A 61 0.20 -8.77 -2.80
CA ARG A 61 0.04 -7.53 -2.02
C ARG A 61 1.21 -6.58 -2.23
N ARG A 62 2.44 -7.06 -2.01
CA ARG A 62 3.64 -6.22 -2.11
C ARG A 62 3.85 -5.66 -3.52
N ILE A 63 3.50 -6.42 -4.55
CA ILE A 63 3.54 -5.94 -5.93
C ILE A 63 2.47 -4.87 -6.19
N THR A 64 1.23 -5.11 -5.77
CA THR A 64 0.15 -4.12 -5.95
C THR A 64 0.40 -2.85 -5.12
N GLU A 65 0.97 -2.96 -3.91
CA GLU A 65 1.44 -1.83 -3.10
C GLU A 65 2.52 -1.01 -3.83
N ALA A 66 3.50 -1.69 -4.44
CA ALA A 66 4.56 -1.03 -5.21
C ALA A 66 3.98 -0.31 -6.44
N ILE A 67 3.03 -0.92 -7.14
CA ILE A 67 2.35 -0.29 -8.28
C ILE A 67 1.55 0.94 -7.83
N LEU A 68 0.83 0.87 -6.71
CA LEU A 68 0.05 2.02 -6.20
C LEU A 68 0.96 3.19 -5.85
N ARG A 69 2.07 2.91 -5.16
CA ARG A 69 3.09 3.92 -4.86
C ARG A 69 3.63 4.59 -6.13
N GLN A 70 3.77 3.82 -7.21
CA GLN A 70 4.25 4.34 -8.49
C GLN A 70 3.18 5.12 -9.25
N ALA A 71 1.92 4.70 -9.15
CA ALA A 71 0.81 5.47 -9.68
C ALA A 71 0.75 6.85 -9.02
N HIS A 72 0.96 6.89 -7.70
CA HIS A 72 1.08 8.13 -6.93
C HIS A 72 2.29 8.98 -7.34
N SER A 73 3.50 8.41 -7.31
CA SER A 73 4.74 9.16 -7.57
C SER A 73 4.85 9.72 -9.00
N THR A 74 4.11 9.14 -9.94
CA THR A 74 4.06 9.57 -11.35
C THR A 74 2.75 10.28 -11.69
N GLU A 75 1.99 10.72 -10.68
CA GLU A 75 0.76 11.50 -10.82
C GLU A 75 -0.23 10.91 -11.85
N GLN A 76 -0.44 9.60 -11.78
CA GLN A 76 -1.33 8.92 -12.71
C GLN A 76 -2.78 9.35 -12.51
N SER A 77 -3.58 9.16 -13.57
CA SER A 77 -5.01 9.46 -13.56
C SER A 77 -5.74 8.77 -12.40
N PHE A 78 -6.84 9.37 -11.95
CA PHE A 78 -7.73 8.80 -10.94
C PHE A 78 -8.07 7.34 -11.23
N ARG A 79 -8.44 7.03 -12.48
CA ARG A 79 -8.81 5.67 -12.88
C ARG A 79 -7.69 4.66 -12.68
N ALA A 80 -6.46 5.02 -13.05
CA ALA A 80 -5.31 4.14 -12.85
C ALA A 80 -5.05 3.89 -11.35
N CYS A 81 -5.15 4.92 -10.52
CA CYS A 81 -5.01 4.79 -9.07
C CYS A 81 -6.14 3.94 -8.47
N GLN A 82 -7.38 4.15 -8.92
CA GLN A 82 -8.57 3.42 -8.47
C GLN A 82 -8.53 1.93 -8.85
N ASP A 83 -8.10 1.60 -10.07
CA ASP A 83 -7.99 0.21 -10.51
C ASP A 83 -6.99 -0.56 -9.63
N VAL A 84 -5.83 0.03 -9.34
CA VAL A 84 -4.81 -0.57 -8.47
C VAL A 84 -5.28 -0.64 -7.01
N TRP A 85 -5.93 0.41 -6.51
CA TRP A 85 -6.50 0.44 -5.16
C TRP A 85 -7.53 -0.67 -4.95
N ASN A 86 -8.45 -0.84 -5.89
CA ASN A 86 -9.49 -1.87 -5.81
C ASN A 86 -8.89 -3.27 -5.81
N GLU A 87 -7.84 -3.50 -6.61
CA GLU A 87 -7.09 -4.76 -6.57
C GLU A 87 -6.47 -4.99 -5.19
N LEU A 88 -5.81 -3.98 -4.63
CA LEU A 88 -5.15 -4.08 -3.33
C LEU A 88 -6.16 -4.35 -2.21
N VAL A 89 -7.30 -3.66 -2.21
CA VAL A 89 -8.40 -3.92 -1.27
C VAL A 89 -8.91 -5.36 -1.40
N GLY A 90 -9.03 -5.88 -2.62
CA GLY A 90 -9.43 -7.27 -2.87
C GLY A 90 -8.43 -8.31 -2.32
N LEU A 91 -7.15 -7.98 -2.25
CA LEU A 91 -6.11 -8.82 -1.64
C LEU A 91 -6.06 -8.68 -0.10
N GLY A 92 -6.63 -7.60 0.42
CA GLY A 92 -6.51 -7.18 1.82
C GLY A 92 -5.10 -6.71 2.19
N PHE A 93 -4.96 -6.19 3.40
CA PHE A 93 -3.70 -5.67 3.92
C PHE A 93 -3.05 -6.64 4.91
N THR A 94 -1.72 -6.69 4.90
CA THR A 94 -0.97 -7.60 5.79
C THR A 94 -0.97 -7.10 7.24
N ASN A 95 -1.02 -5.78 7.45
CA ASN A 95 -1.19 -5.17 8.75
C ASN A 95 -1.76 -3.75 8.63
N LEU A 96 -2.07 -3.14 9.77
CA LEU A 96 -2.66 -1.80 9.84
C LEU A 96 -1.73 -0.71 9.30
N GLU A 97 -0.43 -0.79 9.55
CA GLU A 97 0.56 0.16 9.00
C GLU A 97 0.49 0.20 7.46
N ARG A 98 0.42 -0.97 6.82
CA ARG A 98 0.27 -1.10 5.36
C ARG A 98 -1.05 -0.52 4.89
N GLN A 99 -2.13 -0.78 5.61
CA GLN A 99 -3.43 -0.19 5.32
C GLN A 99 -3.41 1.35 5.42
N CYS A 100 -2.81 1.92 6.47
CA CYS A 100 -2.65 3.37 6.62
C CYS A 100 -1.85 3.97 5.47
N THR A 101 -0.67 3.40 5.21
CA THR A 101 0.24 3.91 4.18
C THR A 101 -0.40 3.89 2.79
N MET A 102 -1.08 2.79 2.44
CA MET A 102 -1.68 2.63 1.11
C MET A 102 -2.96 3.46 0.96
N THR A 103 -3.77 3.57 2.02
CA THR A 103 -4.93 4.48 2.04
C THR A 103 -4.46 5.92 1.83
N TRP A 104 -3.37 6.32 2.49
CA TRP A 104 -2.80 7.66 2.31
C TRP A 104 -2.41 7.91 0.85
N PHE A 105 -1.66 6.99 0.21
CA PHE A 105 -1.28 7.15 -1.20
C PHE A 105 -2.48 7.28 -2.13
N TYR A 106 -3.49 6.41 -1.97
CA TYR A 106 -4.67 6.46 -2.82
C TYR A 106 -5.51 7.74 -2.58
N ALA A 107 -5.69 8.16 -1.33
CA ALA A 107 -6.45 9.37 -1.03
C ALA A 107 -5.74 10.64 -1.51
N ASP A 108 -4.40 10.67 -1.46
CA ASP A 108 -3.61 11.77 -2.02
C ASP A 108 -3.70 11.78 -3.56
N CYS A 109 -3.68 10.61 -4.22
CA CYS A 109 -4.01 10.51 -5.64
C CYS A 109 -5.40 11.07 -5.97
N CYS A 110 -6.40 10.81 -5.12
CA CYS A 110 -7.74 11.36 -5.29
C CYS A 110 -7.74 12.88 -5.19
N LEU A 111 -6.99 13.45 -4.24
CA LEU A 111 -6.84 14.90 -4.11
C LEU A 111 -6.20 15.52 -5.37
N LEU A 112 -5.08 14.95 -5.83
CA LEU A 112 -4.36 15.41 -7.03
C LEU A 112 -5.19 15.34 -8.32
N ASN A 113 -6.16 14.43 -8.38
CA ASN A 113 -7.05 14.25 -9.53
C ASN A 113 -8.42 14.93 -9.35
N GLU A 114 -8.58 15.82 -8.36
CA GLU A 114 -9.84 16.53 -8.10
C GLU A 114 -11.04 15.61 -7.80
N GLU A 115 -10.78 14.46 -7.17
CA GLU A 115 -11.78 13.44 -6.79
C GLU A 115 -11.92 13.30 -5.26
N PRO A 116 -12.18 14.40 -4.52
CA PRO A 116 -12.07 14.44 -3.07
C PRO A 116 -13.06 13.51 -2.37
N ALA A 117 -14.25 13.28 -2.95
CA ALA A 117 -15.24 12.36 -2.40
C ALA A 117 -14.71 10.91 -2.32
N ALA A 118 -13.95 10.47 -3.31
CA ALA A 118 -13.37 9.14 -3.33
C ALA A 118 -12.26 9.00 -2.27
N GLY A 119 -11.45 10.04 -2.07
CA GLY A 119 -10.43 10.08 -1.02
C GLY A 119 -11.02 10.03 0.39
N LEU A 120 -12.05 10.84 0.66
CA LEU A 120 -12.74 10.84 1.96
C LEU A 120 -13.41 9.50 2.27
N ALA A 121 -14.01 8.86 1.27
CA ALA A 121 -14.70 7.57 1.44
C ALA A 121 -13.79 6.45 1.97
N VAL A 122 -12.48 6.52 1.73
CA VAL A 122 -11.51 5.55 2.25
C VAL A 122 -10.84 6.01 3.54
N LEU A 123 -10.63 7.32 3.72
CA LEU A 123 -9.94 7.86 4.89
C LEU A 123 -10.83 7.88 6.13
N GLU A 124 -12.06 8.37 6.02
CA GLU A 124 -12.94 8.59 7.17
C GLU A 124 -13.20 7.30 7.96
N PRO A 125 -13.53 6.15 7.33
CA PRO A 125 -13.73 4.92 8.09
C PRO A 125 -12.46 4.43 8.78
N LEU A 126 -11.31 4.54 8.11
CA LEU A 126 -10.03 4.10 8.66
C LEU A 126 -9.60 4.97 9.85
N ILE A 127 -9.79 6.29 9.77
CA ILE A 127 -9.53 7.22 10.87
C ILE A 127 -10.35 6.82 12.10
N VAL A 128 -11.66 6.60 11.94
CA VAL A 128 -12.55 6.18 13.03
C VAL A 128 -12.11 4.85 13.63
N ASP A 129 -11.74 3.88 12.80
CA ASP A 129 -11.27 2.57 13.27
C ASP A 129 -9.96 2.66 14.07
N ILE A 130 -9.05 3.55 13.68
CA ILE A 130 -7.78 3.79 14.39
C ILE A 130 -8.02 4.53 15.70
N GLU A 131 -8.87 5.56 15.71
CA GLU A 131 -9.25 6.29 16.93
C GLU A 131 -9.81 5.33 17.98
N ARG A 132 -10.75 4.47 17.59
CA ARG A 132 -11.33 3.46 18.48
C ARG A 132 -10.30 2.46 19.00
N GLN A 133 -9.30 2.09 18.19
CA GLN A 133 -8.22 1.22 18.66
C GLN A 133 -7.34 1.92 19.70
N LEU A 134 -6.97 3.18 19.46
CA LEU A 134 -6.18 3.98 20.39
C LEU A 134 -6.89 4.25 21.72
N GLU A 135 -8.22 4.41 21.72
CA GLU A 135 -9.02 4.52 22.95
C GLU A 135 -8.89 3.28 23.85
N GLY A 136 -8.68 2.10 23.24
CA GLY A 136 -8.46 0.84 23.94
C GLY A 136 -7.00 0.60 24.37
N MET A 137 -6.08 1.47 23.98
CA MET A 137 -4.64 1.33 24.24
C MET A 137 -4.13 2.35 25.26
N THR A 138 -3.02 2.00 25.92
CA THR A 138 -2.24 2.92 26.76
C THR A 138 -0.96 3.37 26.05
N HIS A 139 -0.37 4.50 26.46
CA HIS A 139 0.93 4.96 25.94
C HIS A 139 2.08 3.96 26.12
N ALA A 140 1.93 2.99 27.03
CA ALA A 140 2.93 1.94 27.26
C ALA A 140 2.76 0.74 26.31
N ASP A 141 1.64 0.66 25.59
CA ASP A 141 1.37 -0.46 24.70
C ASP A 141 2.27 -0.41 23.47
N THR A 142 2.77 -1.58 23.08
CA THR A 142 3.61 -1.69 21.89
C THR A 142 2.82 -1.28 20.65
N GLY A 143 3.36 -0.36 19.86
CA GLY A 143 2.71 0.15 18.65
C GLY A 143 1.79 1.35 18.88
N TRP A 144 1.54 1.79 20.12
CA TRP A 144 0.71 2.97 20.39
C TRP A 144 1.25 4.21 19.65
N GLN A 145 2.55 4.49 19.78
CA GLN A 145 3.18 5.65 19.14
C GLN A 145 3.06 5.58 17.62
N GLN A 146 3.35 4.41 17.03
CA GLN A 146 3.27 4.22 15.59
C GLN A 146 1.84 4.45 15.09
N LEU A 147 0.84 3.89 15.77
CA LEU A 147 -0.56 4.05 15.39
C LEU A 147 -1.05 5.49 15.56
N HIS A 148 -0.60 6.17 16.61
CA HIS A 148 -0.86 7.59 16.83
C HIS A 148 -0.26 8.46 15.71
N ASP A 149 0.97 8.17 15.27
CA ASP A 149 1.63 8.90 14.19
C ASP A 149 0.94 8.68 12.84
N GLU A 150 0.52 7.44 12.54
CA GLU A 150 -0.30 7.13 11.36
C GLU A 150 -1.64 7.88 11.38
N LEU A 151 -2.32 7.92 12.54
CA LEU A 151 -3.57 8.66 12.70
C LEU A 151 -3.39 10.15 12.39
N ALA A 152 -2.33 10.77 12.93
CA ALA A 152 -2.04 12.18 12.71
C ALA A 152 -1.84 12.48 11.21
N ARG A 153 -1.07 11.61 10.51
CA ARG A 153 -0.84 11.73 9.08
C ARG A 153 -2.13 11.60 8.25
N LEU A 154 -3.00 10.65 8.58
CA LEU A 154 -4.27 10.46 7.88
C LEU A 154 -5.25 11.62 8.13
N LYS A 155 -5.31 12.14 9.36
CA LYS A 155 -6.14 13.31 9.69
C LYS A 155 -5.70 14.56 8.93
N GLN A 156 -4.39 14.78 8.83
CA GLN A 156 -3.86 15.89 8.05
C GLN A 156 -4.35 15.84 6.59
N LEU A 157 -4.20 14.69 5.93
CA LEU A 157 -4.66 14.52 4.55
C LEU A 157 -6.19 14.67 4.41
N ASN A 158 -6.96 14.13 5.37
CA ASN A 158 -8.41 14.32 5.41
C ASN A 158 -8.80 15.80 5.51
N ASP A 159 -8.09 16.59 6.31
CA ASP A 159 -8.35 18.02 6.45
C ASP A 159 -7.99 18.80 5.17
N GLU A 160 -6.89 18.43 4.51
CA GLU A 160 -6.49 18.97 3.20
C GLU A 160 -7.56 18.69 2.13
N ILE A 161 -8.06 17.46 2.04
CA ILE A 161 -9.13 17.09 1.10
C ILE A 161 -10.43 17.85 1.42
N ARG A 162 -10.77 18.03 2.70
CA ARG A 162 -11.96 18.82 3.08
C ARG A 162 -11.80 20.30 2.77
N ALA A 163 -10.58 20.83 2.80
CA ALA A 163 -10.32 22.20 2.40
C ALA A 163 -10.56 22.38 0.89
N SER A 164 -10.12 21.44 0.06
CA SER A 164 -10.25 21.54 -1.40
C SER A 164 -11.71 21.51 -1.91
N ILE A 165 -12.66 20.99 -1.12
CA ILE A 165 -14.10 21.00 -1.46
C ILE A 165 -14.74 22.36 -1.16
N ARG A 166 -14.15 23.15 -0.26
CA ARG A 166 -14.73 24.42 0.22
C ARG A 166 -14.33 25.64 -0.63
N ASP A 167 -13.36 25.47 -1.51
CA ASP A 167 -12.90 26.47 -2.47
C ASP A 167 -13.65 26.35 -3.80
#